data_AF-A0A966R313-F1
#
_entry.id   AF-A0A966R313-F1
#
_cell.length_a   1.000
_cell.length_b   1.000
_cell.length_c   1.000
_cell.angle_alpha   90.00
_cell.angle_beta   90.00
_cell.angle_gamma   90.00
#
_symmetry.space_group_name_H-M   'P 1'
#
loop_
_entity.id
_entity.type
_entity.pdbx_description
1 polymer ?
#
loop_
_entity_poly.entity_id
_entity_poly.type
_entity_poly.pdbx_seq_one_letter_code
_entity_poly.pdbx_strand_id
1 'polypeptide(L)'
;MKFKRFFVKTKGQPYEGLKFVERTSELKNSDGSKASRQMKVTVPDHWSQVATDILAQKYLRRAGIPKIGAESDSRQVFHRLAGCWTDWGTRFGYFDSEEDAATFYDETCHMLANQMCAPNSPQWFNTGLYFAYGLKGSSQGHYFVDPETNRLQKSTSAYERPQPHACFIQAVGDDLVNEGGIMDLWTREARLFKYGSGTGTNFSGIRGEGEPLSGGGVSSGLMSFLKIGDRAAGAIKSGGTTRRAAKMVCLDLDHPDIEQFIEWKVEEEQKVASLVAGSKAMEENLNAILKACSVPADA
;
A
#
# COMPACT_ATOMS: atom_id res chain seq x y z
N MET A 1 -5.48 -29.52 8.59
CA MET A 1 -4.15 -29.21 9.16
C MET A 1 -4.22 -29.29 10.67
N LYS A 2 -3.31 -30.07 11.25
CA LYS A 2 -3.12 -30.21 12.69
C LYS A 2 -2.13 -29.15 13.21
N PHE A 3 -2.43 -28.54 14.34
CA PHE A 3 -1.59 -27.54 15.00
C PHE A 3 -1.15 -28.03 16.37
N LYS A 4 0.10 -27.70 16.73
CA LYS A 4 0.64 -27.93 18.06
C LYS A 4 0.77 -26.58 18.76
N ARG A 5 0.42 -26.55 20.03
CA ARG A 5 0.58 -25.40 20.91
C ARG A 5 2.04 -25.35 21.39
N PHE A 6 2.69 -24.20 21.24
CA PHE A 6 4.11 -24.01 21.53
C PHE A 6 4.33 -22.86 22.51
N PHE A 7 3.78 -21.69 22.23
CA PHE A 7 4.04 -20.48 23.01
C PHE A 7 2.94 -20.17 24.03
N VAL A 8 1.69 -20.48 23.69
CA VAL A 8 0.55 -20.20 24.56
C VAL A 8 0.35 -21.36 25.53
N LYS A 9 0.32 -21.12 26.84
CA LYS A 9 0.14 -22.20 27.83
C LYS A 9 -1.33 -22.54 28.04
N THR A 10 -2.14 -21.51 28.24
CA THR A 10 -3.57 -21.64 28.52
C THR A 10 -4.41 -21.36 27.28
N LYS A 11 -5.27 -22.30 26.87
CA LYS A 11 -6.18 -22.12 25.73
C LYS A 11 -7.02 -20.85 25.91
N GLY A 12 -7.11 -20.04 24.85
CA GLY A 12 -7.87 -18.79 24.84
C GLY A 12 -7.17 -17.62 25.56
N GLN A 13 -5.93 -17.80 26.02
CA GLN A 13 -5.13 -16.75 26.66
C GLN A 13 -3.85 -16.44 25.86
N PRO A 14 -3.95 -15.95 24.61
CA PRO A 14 -2.79 -15.73 23.74
C PRO A 14 -1.76 -14.74 24.30
N TYR A 15 -2.20 -13.87 25.21
CA TYR A 15 -1.38 -12.80 25.78
C TYR A 15 -0.95 -13.09 27.23
N GLU A 16 -1.13 -14.31 27.72
CA GLU A 16 -0.69 -14.71 29.07
C GLU A 16 0.79 -14.38 29.27
N GLY A 17 1.11 -13.67 30.36
CA GLY A 17 2.48 -13.24 30.67
C GLY A 17 2.97 -11.97 29.95
N LEU A 18 2.19 -11.41 29.01
CA LEU A 18 2.52 -10.14 28.36
C LEU A 18 1.90 -8.96 29.09
N LYS A 19 2.71 -7.93 29.35
CA LYS A 19 2.24 -6.65 29.89
C LYS A 19 1.96 -5.67 28.76
N PHE A 20 0.78 -5.06 28.77
CA PHE A 20 0.41 -4.00 27.83
C PHE A 20 0.42 -2.64 28.53
N VAL A 21 0.90 -1.63 27.82
CA VAL A 21 1.01 -0.25 28.31
C VAL A 21 0.44 0.71 27.28
N GLU A 22 -0.13 1.81 27.77
CA GLU A 22 -0.53 2.92 26.92
C GLU A 22 0.69 3.77 26.55
N ARG A 23 0.82 4.09 25.27
CA ARG A 23 1.83 5.02 24.75
C ARG A 23 1.19 6.05 23.83
N THR A 24 1.77 7.24 23.80
CA THR A 24 1.32 8.30 22.90
C THR A 24 2.14 8.27 21.62
N SER A 25 1.46 8.33 20.48
CA SER A 25 2.07 8.56 19.18
C SER A 25 1.65 9.92 18.62
N GLU A 26 2.62 10.67 18.10
CA GLU A 26 2.37 11.89 17.34
C GLU A 26 2.06 11.51 15.89
N LEU A 27 0.87 11.86 15.42
CA LEU A 27 0.54 11.69 14.02
C LEU A 27 1.23 12.82 13.23
N LYS A 28 2.00 12.48 12.20
CA LYS A 28 2.57 13.45 11.27
C LYS A 28 1.70 13.54 10.02
N ASN A 29 1.61 14.74 9.44
CA ASN A 29 0.96 14.94 8.16
C ASN A 29 1.80 14.33 7.03
N SER A 30 1.18 14.12 5.85
CA SER A 30 1.86 13.53 4.69
C SER A 30 2.97 14.41 4.11
N ASP A 31 2.99 15.70 4.44
CA ASP A 31 4.01 16.68 4.07
C ASP A 31 5.15 16.79 5.10
N GLY A 32 5.12 15.95 6.17
CA GLY A 32 6.12 15.98 7.24
C GLY A 32 5.88 17.05 8.30
N SER A 33 4.88 17.93 8.14
CA SER A 33 4.49 18.87 9.19
C SER A 33 3.93 18.11 10.41
N LYS A 34 4.18 18.65 11.62
CA LYS A 34 3.60 18.11 12.85
C LYS A 34 2.08 18.19 12.74
N ALA A 35 1.36 17.08 12.76
CA ALA A 35 -0.08 17.16 12.95
C ALA A 35 -0.33 17.49 14.43
N SER A 36 -1.31 18.33 14.70
CA SER A 36 -1.71 18.72 16.07
C SER A 36 -2.41 17.60 16.85
N ARG A 37 -2.38 16.34 16.37
CA ARG A 37 -3.19 15.24 16.90
C ARG A 37 -2.32 14.13 17.45
N GLN A 38 -2.43 13.93 18.76
CA GLN A 38 -1.85 12.80 19.47
C GLN A 38 -2.85 11.64 19.54
N MET A 39 -2.32 10.42 19.50
CA MET A 39 -3.12 9.21 19.64
C MET A 39 -2.52 8.34 20.74
N LYS A 40 -3.35 7.94 21.70
CA LYS A 40 -2.99 6.95 22.72
C LYS A 40 -3.23 5.55 22.15
N VAL A 41 -2.22 4.70 22.25
CA VAL A 41 -2.24 3.33 21.74
C VAL A 41 -1.77 2.35 22.80
N THR A 42 -2.51 1.27 23.01
CA THR A 42 -2.13 0.18 23.90
C THR A 42 -1.29 -0.86 23.14
N VAL A 43 -0.05 -1.07 23.58
CA VAL A 43 0.93 -1.99 22.96
C VAL A 43 1.64 -2.83 24.02
N PRO A 44 2.28 -3.96 23.67
CA PRO A 44 3.18 -4.66 24.58
C PRO A 44 4.30 -3.74 25.09
N ASP A 45 4.63 -3.85 26.37
CA ASP A 45 5.59 -2.97 27.05
C ASP A 45 7.02 -3.03 26.50
N HIS A 46 7.40 -4.17 25.95
CA HIS A 46 8.69 -4.40 25.31
C HIS A 46 8.80 -3.82 23.89
N TRP A 47 7.71 -3.37 23.26
CA TRP A 47 7.79 -2.72 21.94
C TRP A 47 8.60 -1.42 22.03
N SER A 48 9.24 -1.00 20.94
CA SER A 48 9.89 0.32 20.86
C SER A 48 8.88 1.43 20.58
N GLN A 49 9.21 2.68 20.90
CA GLN A 49 8.36 3.82 20.51
C GLN A 49 8.19 3.90 18.99
N VAL A 50 9.22 3.55 18.22
CA VAL A 50 9.16 3.51 16.74
C VAL A 50 8.12 2.48 16.27
N ALA A 51 8.05 1.30 16.90
CA ALA A 51 7.04 0.30 16.57
C ALA A 51 5.62 0.80 16.91
N THR A 52 5.45 1.46 18.05
CA THR A 52 4.20 2.13 18.43
C THR A 52 3.79 3.17 17.40
N ASP A 53 4.72 4.03 16.98
CA ASP A 53 4.46 5.09 16.01
C ASP A 53 4.09 4.51 14.64
N ILE A 54 4.78 3.48 14.18
CA ILE A 54 4.46 2.81 12.91
C ILE A 54 3.06 2.19 12.97
N LEU A 55 2.72 1.47 14.05
CA LEU A 55 1.39 0.90 14.27
C LEU A 55 0.32 2.00 14.21
N ALA A 56 0.48 3.06 15.00
CA ALA A 56 -0.47 4.16 15.09
C ALA A 56 -0.62 4.91 13.76
N GLN A 57 0.49 5.19 13.09
CA GLN A 57 0.50 5.98 11.88
C GLN A 57 0.07 5.20 10.65
N LYS A 58 0.30 3.88 10.58
CA LYS A 58 0.12 3.11 9.34
C LYS A 58 -0.92 1.99 9.43
N TYR A 59 -1.06 1.32 10.57
CA TYR A 59 -1.76 0.04 10.62
C TYR A 59 -3.07 0.05 11.42
N LEU A 60 -3.22 0.97 12.38
CA LEU A 60 -4.50 1.17 13.05
C LEU A 60 -5.52 1.79 12.09
N ARG A 61 -6.70 1.20 12.04
CA ARG A 61 -7.84 1.78 11.33
C ARG A 61 -8.29 3.05 12.04
N ARG A 62 -8.12 4.19 11.38
CA ARG A 62 -8.34 5.52 11.99
C ARG A 62 -9.78 6.01 12.03
N ALA A 63 -10.68 5.38 11.27
CA ALA A 63 -12.07 5.84 11.16
C ALA A 63 -13.00 4.76 10.61
N GLY A 64 -14.30 4.97 10.87
CA GLY A 64 -15.39 4.22 10.28
C GLY A 64 -15.74 2.92 11.00
N ILE A 65 -15.09 2.60 12.12
CA ILE A 65 -15.43 1.39 12.90
C ILE A 65 -16.72 1.66 13.69
N PRO A 66 -17.76 0.81 13.57
CA PRO A 66 -18.99 0.99 14.33
C PRO A 66 -18.72 1.04 15.84
N LYS A 67 -19.45 1.92 16.55
CA LYS A 67 -19.40 2.14 18.02
C LYS A 67 -18.10 2.74 18.56
N ILE A 68 -16.92 2.28 18.14
CA ILE A 68 -15.62 2.72 18.70
C ILE A 68 -14.88 3.76 17.83
N GLY A 69 -15.29 3.93 16.56
CA GLY A 69 -14.73 4.92 15.65
C GLY A 69 -13.39 4.51 15.03
N ALA A 70 -12.38 4.21 15.85
CA ALA A 70 -11.02 3.87 15.44
C ALA A 70 -10.40 2.77 16.32
N GLU A 71 -9.41 2.05 15.80
CA GLU A 71 -8.57 1.15 16.59
C GLU A 71 -7.60 1.97 17.44
N SER A 72 -7.40 1.59 18.70
CA SER A 72 -6.45 2.20 19.64
C SER A 72 -5.67 1.18 20.45
N ASP A 73 -5.79 -0.10 20.11
CA ASP A 73 -5.14 -1.20 20.81
C ASP A 73 -4.56 -2.18 19.80
N SER A 74 -3.27 -2.50 19.95
CA SER A 74 -2.59 -3.49 19.11
C SER A 74 -3.31 -4.84 19.05
N ARG A 75 -3.98 -5.24 20.14
CA ARG A 75 -4.75 -6.49 20.21
C ARG A 75 -5.94 -6.51 19.25
N GLN A 76 -6.51 -5.36 18.91
CA GLN A 76 -7.56 -5.25 17.90
C GLN A 76 -7.02 -5.62 16.51
N VAL A 77 -5.81 -5.18 16.19
CA VAL A 77 -5.11 -5.52 14.94
C VAL A 77 -4.78 -7.01 14.90
N PHE A 78 -4.21 -7.56 15.99
CA PHE A 78 -3.91 -8.99 16.07
C PHE A 78 -5.17 -9.84 15.90
N HIS A 79 -6.26 -9.46 16.59
CA HIS A 79 -7.53 -10.15 16.49
C HIS A 79 -8.11 -10.14 15.08
N ARG A 80 -8.15 -8.98 14.40
CA ARG A 80 -8.69 -8.95 13.04
C ARG A 80 -7.82 -9.74 12.06
N LEU A 81 -6.50 -9.77 12.23
CA LEU A 81 -5.62 -10.57 11.38
C LEU A 81 -5.78 -12.06 11.65
N ALA A 82 -5.39 -12.50 12.86
CA ALA A 82 -5.40 -13.91 13.24
C ALA A 82 -6.82 -14.49 13.21
N GLY A 83 -7.82 -13.75 13.68
CA GLY A 83 -9.22 -14.15 13.68
C GLY A 83 -9.77 -14.32 12.28
N CYS A 84 -9.47 -13.40 11.35
CA CYS A 84 -9.92 -13.53 9.96
C CYS A 84 -9.28 -14.72 9.25
N TRP A 85 -7.97 -14.96 9.46
CA TRP A 85 -7.32 -16.14 8.90
C TRP A 85 -7.86 -17.44 9.49
N THR A 86 -8.18 -17.44 10.79
CA THR A 86 -8.81 -18.58 11.47
C THR A 86 -10.22 -18.82 10.92
N ASP A 87 -11.05 -17.78 10.75
CA ASP A 87 -12.39 -17.87 10.16
C ASP A 87 -12.34 -18.50 8.77
N TRP A 88 -11.46 -17.99 7.90
CA TRP A 88 -11.28 -18.56 6.56
C TRP A 88 -10.80 -20.00 6.60
N GLY A 89 -9.81 -20.32 7.45
CA GLY A 89 -9.32 -21.68 7.60
C GLY A 89 -10.41 -22.65 8.05
N THR A 90 -11.23 -22.25 9.02
CA THR A 90 -12.35 -23.07 9.50
C THR A 90 -13.41 -23.25 8.42
N ARG A 91 -13.86 -22.16 7.79
CA ARG A 91 -14.92 -22.20 6.76
C ARG A 91 -14.56 -23.04 5.55
N PHE A 92 -13.29 -23.07 5.17
CA PHE A 92 -12.81 -23.82 4.01
C PHE A 92 -12.17 -25.17 4.38
N GLY A 93 -12.38 -25.66 5.62
CA GLY A 93 -11.97 -27.00 6.03
C GLY A 93 -10.45 -27.21 6.13
N TYR A 94 -9.68 -26.15 6.38
CA TYR A 94 -8.22 -26.23 6.49
C TYR A 94 -7.74 -26.81 7.81
N PHE A 95 -8.55 -26.81 8.87
CA PHE A 95 -8.17 -27.35 10.19
C PHE A 95 -8.73 -28.76 10.39
N ASP A 96 -7.95 -29.63 11.05
CA ASP A 96 -8.41 -31.02 11.32
C ASP A 96 -9.46 -31.05 12.46
N SER A 97 -9.45 -30.06 13.34
CA SER A 97 -10.40 -29.92 14.44
C SER A 97 -10.60 -28.46 14.86
N GLU A 98 -11.63 -28.20 15.67
CA GLU A 98 -11.85 -26.89 16.31
C GLU A 98 -10.70 -26.50 17.26
N GLU A 99 -10.05 -27.49 17.89
CA GLU A 99 -8.89 -27.24 18.75
C GLU A 99 -7.69 -26.75 17.93
N ASP A 100 -7.51 -27.27 16.72
CA ASP A 100 -6.45 -26.82 15.81
C ASP A 100 -6.68 -25.37 15.38
N ALA A 101 -7.92 -25.00 15.07
CA ALA A 101 -8.30 -23.63 14.75
C ALA A 101 -8.06 -22.67 15.94
N ALA A 102 -8.48 -23.07 17.14
CA ALA A 102 -8.24 -22.28 18.36
C ALA A 102 -6.74 -22.15 18.68
N THR A 103 -5.97 -23.22 18.48
CA THR A 103 -4.51 -23.20 18.66
C THR A 103 -3.86 -22.27 17.65
N PHE A 104 -4.25 -22.33 16.36
CA PHE A 104 -3.74 -21.42 15.34
C PHE A 104 -4.01 -19.95 15.70
N TYR A 105 -5.24 -19.63 16.12
CA TYR A 105 -5.60 -18.28 16.54
C TYR A 105 -4.73 -17.78 17.70
N ASP A 106 -4.62 -18.60 18.76
CA ASP A 106 -3.90 -18.25 19.98
C ASP A 106 -2.41 -18.03 19.69
N GLU A 107 -1.76 -19.00 19.03
CA GLU A 107 -0.34 -18.94 18.69
C GLU A 107 -0.04 -17.76 17.77
N THR A 108 -0.89 -17.50 16.77
CA THR A 108 -0.70 -16.37 15.86
C THR A 108 -0.82 -15.03 16.59
N CYS A 109 -1.81 -14.86 17.47
CA CYS A 109 -1.93 -13.65 18.29
C CYS A 109 -0.70 -13.44 19.17
N HIS A 110 -0.20 -14.51 19.80
CA HIS A 110 1.01 -14.46 20.62
C HIS A 110 2.24 -14.06 19.81
N MET A 111 2.44 -14.68 18.64
CA MET A 111 3.57 -14.42 17.76
C MET A 111 3.55 -12.99 17.21
N LEU A 112 2.37 -12.47 16.86
CA LEU A 112 2.22 -11.07 16.42
C LEU A 112 2.54 -10.09 17.57
N ALA A 113 2.07 -10.37 18.79
CA ALA A 113 2.34 -9.53 19.96
C ALA A 113 3.84 -9.50 20.32
N ASN A 114 4.54 -10.62 20.17
CA ASN A 114 5.98 -10.73 20.41
C ASN A 114 6.85 -10.41 19.18
N GLN A 115 6.26 -9.92 18.09
CA GLN A 115 6.95 -9.61 16.83
C GLN A 115 7.78 -10.78 16.25
N MET A 116 7.34 -12.02 16.49
CA MET A 116 7.99 -13.25 15.98
C MET A 116 7.64 -13.50 14.51
N CYS A 117 6.52 -12.96 14.05
CA CYS A 117 6.12 -12.97 12.66
C CYS A 117 5.47 -11.62 12.29
N ALA A 118 5.55 -11.28 11.01
CA ALA A 118 4.86 -10.12 10.47
C ALA A 118 4.44 -10.42 9.01
N PRO A 119 3.15 -10.34 8.67
CA PRO A 119 2.74 -10.42 7.28
C PRO A 119 3.13 -9.16 6.51
N ASN A 120 2.98 -9.19 5.18
CA ASN A 120 3.21 -8.01 4.34
C ASN A 120 2.22 -6.88 4.65
N SER A 121 2.58 -5.62 4.34
CA SER A 121 1.82 -4.43 4.72
C SER A 121 0.33 -4.42 4.32
N PRO A 122 -0.09 -4.84 3.10
CA PRO A 122 -1.51 -4.95 2.76
C PRO A 122 -2.36 -5.82 3.69
N GLN A 123 -1.78 -6.88 4.27
CA GLN A 123 -2.47 -7.67 5.30
C GLN A 123 -2.84 -6.78 6.48
N TRP A 124 -1.88 -6.03 7.00
CA TRP A 124 -2.11 -5.09 8.09
C TRP A 124 -3.14 -4.01 7.72
N PHE A 125 -3.25 -3.56 6.48
CA PHE A 125 -4.22 -2.52 6.12
C PHE A 125 -5.65 -3.05 6.01
N ASN A 126 -5.83 -4.22 5.37
CA ASN A 126 -7.13 -4.60 4.84
C ASN A 126 -7.71 -5.88 5.46
N THR A 127 -6.85 -6.78 5.95
CA THR A 127 -7.30 -8.08 6.43
C THR A 127 -8.10 -7.94 7.72
N GLY A 128 -9.23 -8.64 7.74
CA GLY A 128 -10.09 -8.73 8.91
C GLY A 128 -10.98 -7.52 9.21
N LEU A 129 -10.95 -6.47 8.39
CA LEU A 129 -11.84 -5.31 8.58
C LEU A 129 -13.32 -5.71 8.50
N TYR A 130 -13.68 -6.59 7.56
CA TYR A 130 -15.03 -7.14 7.50
C TYR A 130 -15.29 -8.13 8.64
N PHE A 131 -14.38 -9.05 8.90
CA PHE A 131 -14.50 -10.06 9.95
C PHE A 131 -14.73 -9.44 11.35
N ALA A 132 -13.87 -8.51 11.76
CA ALA A 132 -13.90 -7.96 13.11
C ALA A 132 -14.96 -6.88 13.30
N TYR A 133 -15.31 -6.13 12.24
CA TYR A 133 -16.10 -4.91 12.35
C TYR A 133 -17.30 -4.83 11.41
N GLY A 134 -17.53 -5.84 10.57
CA GLY A 134 -18.58 -5.83 9.55
C GLY A 134 -18.40 -4.77 8.47
N LEU A 135 -17.19 -4.20 8.33
CA LEU A 135 -16.95 -3.11 7.39
C LEU A 135 -17.09 -3.61 5.96
N LYS A 136 -18.06 -3.04 5.26
CA LYS A 136 -18.23 -3.19 3.81
C LYS A 136 -17.65 -1.98 3.09
N GLY A 137 -17.43 -2.12 1.79
CA GLY A 137 -17.09 -1.00 0.91
C GLY A 137 -17.65 -1.26 -0.47
N SER A 138 -17.85 -0.20 -1.25
CA SER A 138 -18.33 -0.34 -2.63
C SER A 138 -17.38 -1.21 -3.44
N SER A 139 -17.93 -2.06 -4.31
CA SER A 139 -17.12 -2.85 -5.23
C SER A 139 -16.19 -1.95 -6.03
N GLN A 140 -14.93 -2.38 -6.16
CA GLN A 140 -13.90 -1.65 -6.90
C GLN A 140 -13.39 -2.45 -8.11
N GLY A 141 -14.08 -3.52 -8.49
CA GLY A 141 -13.68 -4.37 -9.62
C GLY A 141 -12.57 -5.38 -9.30
N HIS A 142 -12.45 -5.81 -8.05
CA HIS A 142 -11.61 -6.98 -7.71
C HIS A 142 -12.30 -8.28 -8.09
N TYR A 143 -11.50 -9.29 -8.35
CA TYR A 143 -11.96 -10.65 -8.62
C TYR A 143 -11.51 -11.60 -7.53
N PHE A 144 -12.24 -12.69 -7.38
CA PHE A 144 -11.84 -13.83 -6.56
C PHE A 144 -12.26 -15.12 -7.26
N VAL A 145 -11.60 -16.22 -6.94
CA VAL A 145 -12.06 -17.55 -7.36
C VAL A 145 -12.95 -18.09 -6.26
N ASP A 146 -14.18 -18.45 -6.63
CA ASP A 146 -15.11 -19.09 -5.73
C ASP A 146 -14.65 -20.53 -5.46
N PRO A 147 -14.42 -20.92 -4.19
CA PRO A 147 -13.79 -22.19 -3.87
C PRO A 147 -14.71 -23.41 -4.06
N GLU A 148 -16.03 -23.21 -4.13
CA GLU A 148 -16.98 -24.29 -4.36
C GLU A 148 -17.15 -24.57 -5.85
N THR A 149 -17.29 -23.50 -6.64
CA THR A 149 -17.54 -23.58 -8.08
C THR A 149 -16.26 -23.56 -8.93
N ASN A 150 -15.14 -23.15 -8.35
CA ASN A 150 -13.87 -22.87 -9.04
C ASN A 150 -13.99 -21.84 -10.17
N ARG A 151 -14.98 -20.95 -10.11
CA ARG A 151 -15.22 -19.90 -11.11
C ARG A 151 -14.72 -18.56 -10.63
N LEU A 152 -14.14 -17.80 -11.56
CA LEU A 152 -13.78 -16.41 -11.33
C LEU A 152 -15.05 -15.56 -11.17
N GLN A 153 -15.15 -14.81 -10.08
CA GLN A 153 -16.28 -13.94 -9.78
C GLN A 153 -15.80 -12.54 -9.41
N LYS A 154 -16.64 -11.54 -9.67
CA LYS A 154 -16.40 -10.15 -9.24
C LYS A 154 -16.79 -10.02 -7.77
N SER A 155 -15.92 -9.41 -6.96
CA SER A 155 -16.25 -9.10 -5.58
C SER A 155 -17.31 -7.99 -5.53
N THR A 156 -18.34 -8.18 -4.72
CA THR A 156 -19.41 -7.20 -4.48
C THR A 156 -19.02 -6.18 -3.40
N SER A 157 -17.97 -6.47 -2.62
CA SER A 157 -17.49 -5.64 -1.51
C SER A 157 -15.97 -5.49 -1.52
N ALA A 158 -15.48 -4.32 -1.12
CA ALA A 158 -14.04 -4.05 -1.03
C ALA A 158 -13.32 -4.80 0.11
N TYR A 159 -14.05 -5.20 1.16
CA TYR A 159 -13.45 -5.71 2.40
C TYR A 159 -13.92 -7.11 2.81
N GLU A 160 -15.04 -7.61 2.26
CA GLU A 160 -15.48 -9.00 2.48
C GLU A 160 -14.45 -10.00 1.94
N ARG A 161 -13.89 -9.66 0.78
CA ARG A 161 -12.71 -10.30 0.19
C ARG A 161 -11.67 -9.20 -0.01
N PRO A 162 -10.87 -8.92 1.04
CA PRO A 162 -9.95 -7.79 0.99
C PRO A 162 -8.88 -8.02 -0.08
N GLN A 163 -8.11 -6.98 -0.36
CA GLN A 163 -6.86 -7.09 -1.12
C GLN A 163 -5.66 -7.10 -0.15
N PRO A 164 -5.10 -8.28 0.19
CA PRO A 164 -4.08 -8.39 1.23
C PRO A 164 -2.73 -8.85 0.67
N HIS A 165 -2.50 -8.75 -0.65
CA HIS A 165 -1.25 -9.16 -1.29
C HIS A 165 -0.40 -7.95 -1.68
N ALA A 166 0.92 -8.04 -1.50
CA ALA A 166 1.84 -6.93 -1.76
C ALA A 166 2.35 -6.87 -3.20
N CYS A 167 2.40 -7.98 -3.93
CA CYS A 167 3.10 -8.06 -5.21
C CYS A 167 2.18 -8.57 -6.31
N PHE A 168 2.14 -7.87 -7.43
CA PHE A 168 1.38 -8.25 -8.63
C PHE A 168 2.26 -8.09 -9.87
N ILE A 169 2.14 -9.03 -10.79
CA ILE A 169 2.66 -8.89 -12.15
C ILE A 169 1.47 -8.81 -13.09
N GLN A 170 1.45 -7.79 -13.94
CA GLN A 170 0.37 -7.52 -14.87
C GLN A 170 0.91 -7.53 -16.30
N ALA A 171 0.15 -8.13 -17.20
CA ALA A 171 0.37 -8.04 -18.64
C ALA A 171 -0.31 -6.79 -19.21
N VAL A 172 0.26 -6.29 -20.30
CA VAL A 172 -0.28 -5.20 -21.10
C VAL A 172 -0.17 -5.56 -22.58
N GLY A 173 -1.25 -5.34 -23.32
CA GLY A 173 -1.27 -5.46 -24.76
C GLY A 173 -1.06 -4.09 -25.41
N ASP A 174 -0.58 -4.11 -26.65
CA ASP A 174 -0.40 -2.93 -27.51
C ASP A 174 -1.74 -2.45 -28.09
N ASP A 175 -2.61 -2.04 -27.17
CA ASP A 175 -3.94 -1.48 -27.41
C ASP A 175 -4.14 -0.31 -26.45
N LEU A 176 -4.73 0.78 -26.91
CA LEU A 176 -4.88 1.97 -26.10
C LEU A 176 -5.94 1.81 -24.99
N VAL A 177 -7.15 1.33 -25.31
CA VAL A 177 -8.35 1.50 -24.45
C VAL A 177 -9.12 0.22 -24.16
N ASN A 178 -8.92 -0.85 -24.93
CA ASN A 178 -9.62 -2.10 -24.74
C ASN A 178 -9.09 -2.87 -23.51
N GLU A 179 -9.83 -3.91 -23.11
CA GLU A 179 -9.43 -4.77 -21.99
C GLU A 179 -8.04 -5.38 -22.24
N GLY A 180 -7.17 -5.29 -21.23
CA GLY A 180 -5.77 -5.71 -21.35
C GLY A 180 -4.85 -4.67 -21.99
N GLY A 181 -5.37 -3.56 -22.53
CA GLY A 181 -4.60 -2.46 -23.09
C GLY A 181 -3.96 -1.53 -22.04
N ILE A 182 -3.38 -0.43 -22.51
CA ILE A 182 -2.60 0.53 -21.73
C ILE A 182 -3.48 1.27 -20.70
N MET A 183 -4.62 1.84 -21.11
CA MET A 183 -5.49 2.56 -20.17
C MET A 183 -6.19 1.63 -19.18
N ASP A 184 -6.48 0.39 -19.58
CA ASP A 184 -6.98 -0.63 -18.67
C ASP A 184 -5.90 -1.05 -17.65
N LEU A 185 -4.62 -1.18 -18.05
CA LEU A 185 -3.52 -1.37 -17.09
C LEU A 185 -3.52 -0.30 -16.01
N TRP A 186 -3.57 0.99 -16.37
CA TRP A 186 -3.57 2.07 -15.39
C TRP A 186 -4.75 1.98 -14.42
N THR A 187 -5.93 1.59 -14.93
CA THR A 187 -7.12 1.39 -14.11
C THR A 187 -6.94 0.20 -13.14
N ARG A 188 -6.41 -0.93 -13.62
CA ARG A 188 -6.14 -2.11 -12.78
C ARG A 188 -5.08 -1.82 -11.72
N GLU A 189 -4.01 -1.11 -12.07
CA GLU A 189 -2.96 -0.70 -11.15
C GLU A 189 -3.47 0.28 -10.09
N ALA A 190 -4.30 1.25 -10.48
CA ALA A 190 -4.90 2.18 -9.53
C ALA A 190 -5.73 1.45 -8.46
N ARG A 191 -6.47 0.39 -8.84
CA ARG A 191 -7.18 -0.47 -7.87
C ARG A 191 -6.21 -1.13 -6.89
N LEU A 192 -5.11 -1.70 -7.39
CA LEU A 192 -4.09 -2.35 -6.55
C LEU A 192 -3.39 -1.36 -5.61
N PHE A 193 -2.97 -0.21 -6.14
CA PHE A 193 -2.32 0.85 -5.37
C PHE A 193 -3.22 1.36 -4.26
N LYS A 194 -4.51 1.61 -4.53
CA LYS A 194 -5.50 2.05 -3.53
C LYS A 194 -5.49 1.17 -2.28
N TYR A 195 -5.23 -0.14 -2.41
CA TYR A 195 -5.22 -1.09 -1.30
C TYR A 195 -3.83 -1.48 -0.77
N GLY A 196 -2.75 -0.86 -1.25
CA GLY A 196 -1.41 -1.04 -0.63
C GLY A 196 -0.45 -1.93 -1.41
N SER A 197 -0.87 -2.46 -2.55
CA SER A 197 -0.07 -3.39 -3.37
C SER A 197 0.89 -2.62 -4.29
N GLY A 198 2.01 -3.26 -4.63
CA GLY A 198 2.88 -2.86 -5.75
C GLY A 198 2.58 -3.70 -6.99
N THR A 199 2.93 -3.15 -8.15
CA THR A 199 2.70 -3.77 -9.46
C THR A 199 3.99 -3.81 -10.27
N GLY A 200 4.12 -4.80 -11.15
CA GLY A 200 5.17 -4.89 -12.14
C GLY A 200 4.63 -5.29 -13.51
N THR A 201 5.19 -4.73 -14.56
CA THR A 201 4.76 -4.98 -15.94
C THR A 201 5.98 -5.00 -16.84
N ASN A 202 6.05 -5.99 -17.73
CA ASN A 202 6.96 -5.94 -18.88
C ASN A 202 6.22 -5.24 -20.04
N PHE A 203 6.81 -4.17 -20.56
CA PHE A 203 6.24 -3.32 -21.60
C PHE A 203 6.81 -3.58 -23.00
N SER A 204 7.66 -4.58 -23.19
CA SER A 204 8.31 -4.90 -24.47
C SER A 204 7.34 -5.22 -25.61
N GLY A 205 6.09 -5.54 -25.29
CA GLY A 205 5.05 -5.76 -26.29
C GLY A 205 4.43 -4.47 -26.85
N ILE A 206 4.69 -3.30 -26.24
CA ILE A 206 4.17 -2.01 -26.70
C ILE A 206 5.05 -1.50 -27.84
N ARG A 207 4.44 -0.93 -28.88
CA ARG A 207 5.20 -0.39 -30.01
C ARG A 207 6.02 0.85 -29.63
N GLY A 208 7.19 1.01 -30.26
CA GLY A 208 8.09 2.14 -30.11
C GLY A 208 7.59 3.42 -30.76
N GLU A 209 8.38 4.49 -30.60
CA GLU A 209 8.11 5.78 -31.23
C GLU A 209 8.23 5.69 -32.76
N GLY A 210 7.30 6.33 -33.49
CA GLY A 210 7.33 6.37 -34.95
C GLY A 210 6.74 5.14 -35.65
N GLU A 211 6.43 4.06 -34.94
CA GLU A 211 5.82 2.86 -35.52
C GLU A 211 4.38 3.13 -35.99
N PRO A 212 3.93 2.51 -37.11
CA PRO A 212 2.66 2.84 -37.76
C PRO A 212 1.45 2.45 -36.91
N LEU A 213 0.38 3.25 -36.99
CA LEU A 213 -0.92 2.96 -36.38
C LEU A 213 -1.94 2.46 -37.41
N SER A 214 -2.86 1.59 -37.00
CA SER A 214 -3.89 1.03 -37.89
C SER A 214 -4.86 2.07 -38.45
N GLY A 215 -5.13 3.14 -37.71
CA GLY A 215 -5.95 4.28 -38.13
C GLY A 215 -5.22 5.35 -38.95
N GLY A 216 -3.95 5.13 -39.28
CA GLY A 216 -3.06 6.15 -39.85
C GLY A 216 -2.30 6.95 -38.80
N GLY A 217 -1.18 7.55 -39.20
CA GLY A 217 -0.24 8.22 -38.29
C GLY A 217 0.76 7.25 -37.65
N VAL A 218 1.43 7.73 -36.60
CA VAL A 218 2.53 7.03 -35.94
C VAL A 218 2.38 7.06 -34.42
N SER A 219 2.95 6.07 -33.75
CA SER A 219 3.01 5.95 -32.30
C SER A 219 3.84 7.06 -31.66
N SER A 220 3.40 7.52 -30.47
CA SER A 220 4.18 8.42 -29.60
C SER A 220 5.22 7.71 -28.75
N GLY A 221 5.37 6.39 -28.93
CA GLY A 221 6.33 5.54 -28.20
C GLY A 221 5.93 5.19 -26.77
N LEU A 222 6.59 4.18 -26.22
CA LEU A 222 6.38 3.66 -24.88
C LEU A 222 6.62 4.73 -23.82
N MET A 223 7.68 5.53 -24.00
CA MET A 223 8.10 6.54 -23.02
C MET A 223 7.00 7.57 -22.72
N SER A 224 6.18 7.92 -23.72
CA SER A 224 5.04 8.81 -23.55
C SER A 224 3.98 8.24 -22.60
N PHE A 225 3.69 6.93 -22.71
CA PHE A 225 2.74 6.26 -21.82
C PHE A 225 3.31 6.04 -20.42
N LEU A 226 4.60 5.73 -20.29
CA LEU A 226 5.24 5.58 -18.99
C LEU A 226 5.20 6.89 -18.17
N LYS A 227 5.33 8.05 -18.82
CA LYS A 227 5.14 9.37 -18.17
C LYS A 227 3.72 9.54 -17.60
N ILE A 228 2.69 9.08 -18.32
CA ILE A 228 1.30 9.09 -17.82
C ILE A 228 1.20 8.18 -16.59
N GLY A 229 1.74 6.97 -16.68
CA GLY A 229 1.75 6.00 -15.59
C GLY A 229 2.44 6.51 -14.32
N ASP A 230 3.60 7.15 -14.47
CA ASP A 230 4.35 7.74 -13.35
C ASP A 230 3.54 8.83 -12.63
N ARG A 231 2.94 9.75 -13.40
CA ARG A 231 2.07 10.80 -12.83
C ARG A 231 0.82 10.23 -12.16
N ALA A 232 0.20 9.23 -12.77
CA ALA A 232 -0.96 8.55 -12.19
C ALA A 232 -0.60 7.84 -10.88
N ALA A 233 0.50 7.08 -10.85
CA ALA A 233 0.97 6.40 -9.64
C ALA A 233 1.34 7.41 -8.53
N GLY A 234 1.99 8.52 -8.88
CA GLY A 234 2.36 9.59 -7.94
C GLY A 234 1.16 10.28 -7.28
N ALA A 235 0.01 10.34 -7.96
CA ALA A 235 -1.22 10.93 -7.42
C ALA A 235 -1.96 10.00 -6.43
N ILE A 236 -1.67 8.69 -6.42
CA ILE A 236 -2.42 7.71 -5.63
C ILE A 236 -1.75 7.46 -4.29
N LYS A 237 -2.48 7.75 -3.21
CA LYS A 237 -2.10 7.37 -1.84
C LYS A 237 -2.47 5.92 -1.56
N SER A 238 -1.45 5.10 -1.32
CA SER A 238 -1.57 3.65 -1.27
C SER A 238 -2.06 3.15 0.10
N GLY A 239 -3.01 2.21 0.09
CA GLY A 239 -3.61 1.61 1.30
C GLY A 239 -4.45 2.57 2.14
N GLY A 240 -4.90 3.71 1.57
CA GLY A 240 -5.60 4.75 2.32
C GLY A 240 -4.74 5.45 3.39
N THR A 241 -3.42 5.28 3.34
CA THR A 241 -2.44 5.86 4.26
C THR A 241 -1.47 6.78 3.50
N THR A 242 -0.41 7.27 4.14
CA THR A 242 0.60 8.14 3.51
C THR A 242 1.61 7.40 2.62
N ARG A 243 1.41 6.10 2.34
CA ARG A 243 2.32 5.32 1.50
C ARG A 243 2.16 5.71 0.01
N ARG A 244 3.28 5.76 -0.72
CA ARG A 244 3.28 5.96 -2.18
C ARG A 244 3.05 4.64 -2.92
N ALA A 245 2.46 4.72 -4.12
CA ALA A 245 2.42 3.60 -5.05
C ALA A 245 3.84 3.14 -5.41
N ALA A 246 3.99 1.86 -5.74
CA ALA A 246 5.26 1.27 -6.16
C ALA A 246 5.06 0.49 -7.45
N LYS A 247 5.84 0.83 -8.48
CA LYS A 247 5.75 0.23 -9.81
C LYS A 247 7.12 -0.24 -10.28
N MET A 248 7.16 -1.47 -10.80
CA MET A 248 8.27 -2.01 -11.57
C MET A 248 7.91 -1.92 -13.05
N VAL A 249 8.84 -1.42 -13.87
CA VAL A 249 8.75 -1.35 -15.32
C VAL A 249 9.91 -2.15 -15.88
N CYS A 250 9.61 -3.14 -16.71
CA CYS A 250 10.61 -3.92 -17.44
C CYS A 250 10.49 -3.64 -18.93
N LEU A 251 11.64 -3.67 -19.62
CA LEU A 251 11.77 -3.54 -21.05
C LEU A 251 12.92 -4.44 -21.52
N ASP A 252 12.71 -5.12 -22.64
CA ASP A 252 13.69 -6.03 -23.24
C ASP A 252 14.72 -5.19 -24.01
N LEU A 253 15.96 -5.70 -24.10
CA LEU A 253 17.11 -4.93 -24.57
C LEU A 253 17.02 -4.55 -26.07
N ASP A 254 16.22 -5.29 -26.84
CA ASP A 254 16.00 -5.11 -28.26
C ASP A 254 14.79 -4.22 -28.60
N HIS A 255 14.11 -3.69 -27.59
CA HIS A 255 12.99 -2.77 -27.79
C HIS A 255 13.48 -1.45 -28.44
N PRO A 256 12.76 -0.88 -29.43
CA PRO A 256 13.19 0.34 -30.13
C PRO A 256 13.44 1.54 -29.20
N ASP A 257 12.64 1.69 -28.13
CA ASP A 257 12.79 2.79 -27.16
C ASP A 257 13.79 2.50 -26.02
N ILE A 258 14.62 1.46 -26.11
CA ILE A 258 15.48 0.99 -25.00
C ILE A 258 16.49 2.04 -24.51
N GLU A 259 17.12 2.78 -25.43
CA GLU A 259 18.12 3.80 -25.06
C GLU A 259 17.46 4.92 -24.26
N GLN A 260 16.32 5.43 -24.73
CA GLN A 260 15.51 6.42 -24.00
C GLN A 260 15.07 5.90 -22.63
N PHE A 261 14.68 4.62 -22.54
CA PHE A 261 14.27 4.00 -21.28
C PHE A 261 15.40 3.95 -20.25
N ILE A 262 16.63 3.62 -20.68
CA ILE A 262 17.81 3.57 -19.81
C ILE A 262 18.18 4.97 -19.30
N GLU A 263 18.14 5.98 -20.17
CA GLU A 263 18.51 7.35 -19.83
C GLU A 263 17.46 8.10 -19.00
N TRP A 264 16.19 7.66 -19.06
CA TRP A 264 15.04 8.38 -18.49
C TRP A 264 15.24 8.85 -17.04
N LYS A 265 15.73 7.97 -16.16
CA LYS A 265 15.92 8.34 -14.74
C LYS A 265 17.00 9.39 -14.54
N VAL A 266 18.09 9.32 -15.32
CA VAL A 266 19.20 10.26 -15.22
C VAL A 266 18.75 11.66 -15.65
N GLU A 267 17.96 11.75 -16.73
CA GLU A 267 17.40 13.03 -17.16
C GLU A 267 16.48 13.67 -16.11
N GLU A 268 15.64 12.88 -15.43
CA GLU A 268 14.78 13.40 -14.36
C GLU A 268 15.61 13.91 -13.16
N GLU A 269 16.71 13.25 -12.82
CA GLU A 269 17.63 13.72 -11.77
C GLU A 269 18.33 15.03 -12.17
N GLN A 270 18.74 15.17 -13.44
CA GLN A 270 19.32 16.40 -13.96
C GLN A 270 18.32 17.57 -13.91
N LYS A 271 17.03 17.32 -14.19
CA LYS A 271 15.97 18.33 -14.05
C LYS A 271 15.86 18.82 -12.60
N VAL A 272 15.87 17.91 -11.64
CA VAL A 272 15.85 18.27 -10.21
C VAL A 272 17.08 19.07 -9.81
N ALA A 273 18.27 18.64 -10.23
CA ALA A 273 19.51 19.37 -9.96
C ALA A 273 19.49 20.80 -10.53
N SER A 274 18.98 20.94 -11.76
CA SER A 274 18.83 22.24 -12.44
C SER A 274 17.84 23.15 -11.72
N LEU A 275 16.71 22.62 -11.25
CA LEU A 275 15.73 23.37 -10.46
C LEU A 275 16.30 23.85 -9.12
N VAL A 276 17.07 22.99 -8.42
CA VAL A 276 17.72 23.37 -7.15
C VAL A 276 18.76 24.46 -7.37
N ALA A 277 19.61 24.32 -8.40
CA ALA A 277 20.62 25.33 -8.72
C ALA A 277 19.97 26.67 -9.11
N GLY A 278 18.95 26.64 -9.98
CA GLY A 278 18.21 27.83 -10.38
C GLY A 278 17.50 28.51 -9.21
N SER A 279 16.86 27.75 -8.32
CA SER A 279 16.18 28.29 -7.14
C SER A 279 17.15 29.03 -6.21
N LYS A 280 18.35 28.49 -5.98
CA LYS A 280 19.38 29.15 -5.16
C LYS A 280 19.86 30.45 -5.81
N ALA A 281 20.15 30.42 -7.11
CA ALA A 281 20.58 31.62 -7.83
C ALA A 281 19.49 32.71 -7.82
N MET A 282 18.22 32.33 -7.98
CA MET A 282 17.10 33.29 -7.91
C MET A 282 16.96 33.88 -6.50
N GLU A 283 17.08 33.08 -5.45
CA GLU A 283 17.03 33.55 -4.06
C GLU A 283 18.14 34.57 -3.77
N GLU A 284 19.38 34.27 -4.15
CA GLU A 284 20.52 35.17 -3.99
C GLU A 284 20.30 36.52 -4.69
N ASN A 285 19.91 36.48 -5.96
CA ASN A 285 19.69 37.69 -6.75
C ASN A 285 18.47 38.50 -6.26
N LEU A 286 17.38 37.81 -5.90
CA LEU A 286 16.19 38.48 -5.38
C LEU A 286 16.48 39.17 -4.04
N ASN A 287 17.22 38.53 -3.14
CA ASN A 287 17.64 39.14 -1.87
C ASN A 287 18.55 40.36 -2.11
N ALA A 288 19.44 40.31 -3.10
CA ALA A 288 20.26 41.45 -3.48
C ALA A 288 19.42 42.63 -4.00
N ILE A 289 18.41 42.36 -4.85
CA ILE A 289 17.47 43.37 -5.34
C ILE A 289 16.66 43.97 -4.20
N LEU A 290 16.07 43.14 -3.33
CA LEU A 290 15.28 43.60 -2.18
C LEU A 290 16.10 44.50 -1.26
N LYS A 291 17.37 44.17 -1.02
CA LYS A 291 18.30 45.00 -0.26
C LYS A 291 18.65 46.32 -0.96
N ALA A 292 18.75 46.34 -2.28
CA ALA A 292 19.00 47.55 -3.04
C ALA A 292 17.77 48.47 -3.11
N CYS A 293 16.57 47.89 -3.12
CA CYS A 293 15.29 48.61 -3.14
C CYS A 293 14.81 49.05 -1.76
N SER A 294 15.33 48.47 -0.66
CA SER A 294 15.03 48.94 0.68
C SER A 294 15.67 50.30 0.91
N VAL A 295 14.87 51.37 0.86
CA VAL A 295 15.29 52.70 1.30
C VAL A 295 15.49 52.63 2.82
N PRO A 296 16.63 53.06 3.37
CA PRO A 296 16.80 53.18 4.82
C PRO A 296 15.68 54.07 5.37
N ALA A 297 15.06 53.69 6.48
CA ALA A 297 13.95 54.46 7.07
C ALA A 297 14.36 55.86 7.58
N ASP A 298 15.65 56.21 7.52
CA ASP A 298 16.24 57.42 8.09
C ASP A 298 17.06 58.23 7.05
N ALA A 299 16.51 58.45 5.84
CA ALA A 299 17.07 59.37 4.84
C ALA A 299 16.12 60.54 4.55
#